data_AF-A0A719RNY2-F1
#
_entry.id   AF-A0A719RNY2-F1
#
_cell.length_a   1.000
_cell.length_b   1.000
_cell.length_c   1.000
_cell.angle_alpha   90.00
_cell.angle_beta   90.00
_cell.angle_gamma   90.00
#
_symmetry.space_group_name_H-M   'P 1'
#
loop_
_entity.id
_entity.type
_entity.pdbx_description
1 polymer ?
#
loop_
_entity_poly.entity_id
_entity_poly.type
_entity_poly.pdbx_seq_one_letter_code
_entity_poly.pdbx_strand_id
1 'polypeptide(L)'
;MSQNNYLIDKRVILDCERMTLSCAGELITISESERSLLITFYEGLFKKDDLINYVWGRKGVVVSDASYYKLINQLRGSFDKIGLKGESVVTRPRVGVLLSVSIEPLSDEAQDMPLPAVAETELSTVEVRHDDTIIPPIPGAVNRKDWLYFCLAALLMFFMIYKVKGENIDYFILNGSYDGYTFYSVGHDKTHLADIIEAYSEMSNEIHKQNGKIIYYIRVPNTNIFVQCLNQLDIAEPKCISIKERY
;
A
#
# COMPACT_ATOMS: atom_id res chain seq x y z
N MET A 1 -20.39 -5.30 19.93
CA MET A 1 -18.93 -5.28 19.74
C MET A 1 -18.65 -6.45 18.81
N SER A 2 -18.21 -6.19 17.58
CA SER A 2 -17.98 -7.27 16.61
C SER A 2 -16.82 -8.13 17.11
N GLN A 3 -17.05 -9.44 17.24
CA GLN A 3 -16.03 -10.40 17.64
C GLN A 3 -15.05 -10.57 16.48
N ASN A 4 -14.05 -9.70 16.40
CA ASN A 4 -13.01 -9.80 15.35
C ASN A 4 -11.98 -10.87 15.74
N ASN A 5 -12.40 -12.13 15.74
CA ASN A 5 -11.49 -13.26 15.79
C ASN A 5 -10.89 -13.49 14.41
N TYR A 6 -9.69 -14.06 14.35
CA TYR A 6 -9.01 -14.31 13.09
C TYR A 6 -8.57 -15.77 12.99
N LEU A 7 -8.63 -16.32 11.79
CA LEU A 7 -8.11 -17.64 11.47
C LEU A 7 -6.76 -17.52 10.77
N ILE A 8 -5.72 -18.02 11.41
CA ILE A 8 -4.34 -18.05 10.91
C ILE A 8 -4.06 -19.44 10.34
N ASP A 9 -3.57 -19.49 9.10
CA ASP A 9 -3.17 -20.72 8.40
C ASP A 9 -4.25 -21.81 8.40
N LYS A 10 -5.54 -21.41 8.40
CA LYS A 10 -6.72 -22.28 8.48
C LYS A 10 -6.75 -23.24 9.68
N ARG A 11 -5.90 -23.03 10.68
CA ARG A 11 -5.67 -23.98 11.78
C ARG A 11 -5.70 -23.32 13.16
N VAL A 12 -5.16 -22.10 13.26
CA VAL A 12 -5.01 -21.39 14.55
C VAL A 12 -6.01 -20.27 14.64
N ILE A 13 -6.80 -20.26 15.71
CA ILE A 13 -7.75 -19.17 15.97
C ILE A 13 -7.09 -18.17 16.92
N LEU A 14 -6.97 -16.94 16.45
CA LEU A 14 -6.65 -15.76 17.25
C LEU A 14 -7.95 -15.20 17.83
N ASP A 15 -8.10 -15.33 19.15
CA ASP A 15 -9.15 -14.67 19.91
C ASP A 15 -8.63 -13.30 20.39
N CYS A 16 -9.20 -12.25 19.80
CA CYS A 16 -8.80 -10.89 20.09
C CYS A 16 -9.21 -10.45 21.50
N GLU A 17 -10.38 -10.86 21.99
CA GLU A 17 -10.87 -10.43 23.31
C GLU A 17 -10.10 -11.14 24.42
N ARG A 18 -9.89 -12.45 24.26
CA ARG A 18 -9.19 -13.28 25.24
C ARG A 18 -7.69 -13.20 25.16
N MET A 19 -7.14 -12.54 24.12
CA MET A 19 -5.70 -12.43 23.92
C MET A 19 -5.04 -13.80 23.80
N THR A 20 -5.64 -14.72 23.04
CA THR A 20 -5.16 -16.11 22.96
C THR A 20 -5.04 -16.61 21.53
N LEU A 21 -4.07 -17.49 21.30
CA LEU A 21 -3.98 -18.35 20.13
C LEU A 21 -4.42 -19.76 20.53
N SER A 22 -5.30 -20.37 19.74
CA SER A 22 -5.79 -21.72 20.00
C SER A 22 -5.67 -22.61 18.76
N CYS A 23 -5.23 -23.84 18.95
CA CYS A 23 -5.05 -24.84 17.90
C CYS A 23 -5.26 -26.23 18.48
N ALA A 24 -6.16 -27.03 17.91
CA ALA A 24 -6.34 -28.45 18.26
C ALA A 24 -6.41 -28.78 19.77
N GLY A 25 -6.96 -27.89 20.59
CA GLY A 25 -7.09 -28.05 22.06
C GLY A 25 -5.95 -27.47 22.89
N GLU A 26 -4.85 -27.04 22.25
CA GLU A 26 -3.83 -26.21 22.88
C GLU A 26 -4.25 -24.74 22.85
N LEU A 27 -3.94 -24.01 23.91
CA LEU A 27 -4.26 -22.60 24.07
C LEU A 27 -3.08 -21.89 24.73
N ILE A 28 -2.62 -20.81 24.11
CA ILE A 28 -1.59 -19.94 24.66
C ILE A 28 -2.09 -18.51 24.73
N THR A 29 -1.69 -17.80 25.79
CA THR A 29 -1.95 -16.37 25.94
C THR A 29 -0.84 -15.58 25.27
N ILE A 30 -1.21 -14.53 24.53
CA ILE A 30 -0.29 -13.61 23.85
C ILE A 30 -0.39 -12.21 24.44
N SER A 31 0.67 -11.43 24.27
CA SER A 31 0.70 -10.03 24.73
C SER A 31 -0.11 -9.09 23.81
N GLU A 32 -0.47 -7.92 24.33
CA GLU A 32 -1.17 -6.88 23.57
C GLU A 32 -0.42 -6.46 22.30
N SER A 33 0.91 -6.37 22.40
CA SER A 33 1.79 -6.04 21.28
C SER A 33 1.80 -7.14 20.23
N GLU A 34 1.78 -8.43 20.62
CA GLU A 34 1.72 -9.56 19.68
C GLU A 34 0.41 -9.58 18.93
N ARG A 35 -0.72 -9.41 19.63
CA ARG A 35 -2.03 -9.28 18.98
C ARG A 35 -2.03 -8.10 18.00
N SER A 36 -1.55 -6.94 18.44
CA SER A 36 -1.52 -5.75 17.60
C SER A 36 -0.69 -5.98 16.33
N LEU A 37 0.45 -6.68 16.45
CA LEU A 37 1.28 -7.07 15.32
C LEU A 37 0.58 -8.08 14.38
N LEU A 38 -0.17 -9.04 14.91
CA LEU A 38 -0.96 -9.95 14.07
C LEU A 38 -2.03 -9.19 13.27
N ILE A 39 -2.72 -8.25 13.91
CA ILE A 39 -3.70 -7.38 13.24
C ILE A 39 -3.01 -6.55 12.15
N THR A 40 -1.80 -6.02 12.37
CA THR A 40 -1.09 -5.29 11.30
C THR A 40 -0.84 -6.12 10.05
N PHE A 41 -0.56 -7.42 10.20
CA PHE A 41 -0.37 -8.30 9.06
C PHE A 41 -1.67 -8.55 8.30
N TYR A 42 -2.79 -8.62 9.01
CA TYR A 42 -4.12 -8.67 8.40
C TYR A 42 -4.43 -7.38 7.60
N GLU A 43 -4.07 -6.22 8.13
CA GLU A 43 -4.18 -4.92 7.45
C GLU A 43 -3.16 -4.74 6.29
N GLY A 44 -2.33 -5.75 6.01
CA GLY A 44 -1.32 -5.72 4.96
C GLY A 44 -0.13 -4.81 5.24
N LEU A 45 0.07 -4.38 6.49
CA LEU A 45 1.23 -3.57 6.87
C LEU A 45 2.46 -4.46 7.04
N PHE A 46 3.58 -4.04 6.45
CA PHE A 46 4.85 -4.78 6.51
C PHE A 46 6.07 -3.91 6.77
N LYS A 47 6.00 -2.59 6.53
CA LYS A 47 7.14 -1.68 6.73
C LYS A 47 7.43 -1.51 8.22
N LYS A 48 8.71 -1.50 8.60
CA LYS A 48 9.13 -1.36 9.99
C LYS A 48 8.46 -0.16 10.69
N ASP A 49 8.48 1.02 10.09
CA ASP A 49 7.94 2.24 10.70
C ASP A 49 6.41 2.19 10.83
N ASP A 50 5.72 1.63 9.83
CA ASP A 50 4.26 1.42 9.87
C ASP A 50 3.89 0.45 11.00
N LEU A 51 4.63 -0.65 11.14
CA LEU A 51 4.44 -1.64 12.20
C LEU A 51 4.68 -1.01 13.58
N ILE A 52 5.77 -0.26 13.74
CA ILE A 52 6.09 0.42 15.01
C ILE A 52 5.01 1.43 15.37
N ASN A 53 4.58 2.24 14.41
CA ASN A 53 3.57 3.26 14.62
C ASN A 53 2.21 2.63 14.99
N TYR A 54 1.83 1.53 14.32
CA TYR A 54 0.56 0.86 14.60
C TYR A 54 0.54 0.19 15.98
N VAL A 55 1.62 -0.49 16.36
CA VAL A 55 1.69 -1.25 17.62
C VAL A 55 1.89 -0.34 18.83
N TRP A 56 2.75 0.68 18.72
CA TRP A 56 3.12 1.57 19.84
C TRP A 56 2.81 3.05 19.60
N GLY A 57 3.08 3.58 18.40
CA GLY A 57 2.96 5.00 18.08
C GLY A 57 1.55 5.56 18.29
N ARG A 58 0.50 4.81 17.95
CA ARG A 58 -0.91 5.19 18.20
C ARG A 58 -1.24 5.37 19.68
N LYS A 59 -0.45 4.78 20.58
CA LYS A 59 -0.58 4.90 22.04
C LYS A 59 0.34 5.99 22.61
N GLY A 60 1.03 6.74 21.77
CA GLY A 60 2.04 7.72 22.17
C GLY A 60 3.32 7.10 22.74
N VAL A 61 3.57 5.80 22.50
CA VAL A 61 4.74 5.09 23.01
C VAL A 61 5.83 5.05 21.94
N VAL A 62 7.02 5.54 22.28
CA VAL A 62 8.21 5.46 21.41
C VAL A 62 9.05 4.28 21.86
N VAL A 63 9.46 3.43 20.91
CA VAL A 63 10.26 2.23 21.17
C VAL A 63 11.54 2.21 20.35
N SER A 64 12.56 1.52 20.85
CA SER A 64 13.79 1.29 20.10
C SER A 64 13.65 0.12 19.12
N ASP A 65 14.57 0.06 18.15
CA ASP A 65 14.71 -1.08 17.23
C ASP A 65 14.80 -2.42 17.96
N ALA A 66 15.48 -2.45 19.10
CA ALA A 66 15.62 -3.67 19.90
C ALA A 66 14.26 -4.18 20.41
N SER A 67 13.38 -3.28 20.86
CA SER A 67 12.03 -3.64 21.29
C SER A 67 11.17 -4.16 20.13
N TYR A 68 11.31 -3.58 18.94
CA TYR A 68 10.67 -4.07 17.72
C TYR A 68 11.09 -5.50 17.39
N TYR A 69 12.40 -5.79 17.34
CA TYR A 69 12.88 -7.14 17.05
C TYR A 69 12.58 -8.14 18.16
N LYS A 70 12.55 -7.68 19.43
CA LYS A 70 12.12 -8.51 20.56
C LYS A 70 10.67 -8.98 20.37
N LEU A 71 9.76 -8.09 19.97
CA LEU A 71 8.36 -8.46 19.71
C LEU A 71 8.25 -9.50 18.59
N ILE A 72 8.99 -9.33 17.51
CA ILE A 72 8.99 -10.29 16.39
C ILE A 72 9.43 -11.68 16.87
N ASN A 73 10.52 -11.76 17.62
CA ASN A 73 11.01 -13.04 18.15
C ASN A 73 10.05 -13.65 19.18
N GLN A 74 9.36 -12.82 19.97
CA GLN A 74 8.33 -13.28 20.88
C GLN A 74 7.17 -13.91 20.11
N LEU A 75 6.69 -13.26 19.04
CA LEU A 75 5.62 -13.79 18.20
C LEU A 75 6.03 -15.13 17.54
N ARG A 76 7.27 -15.25 17.05
CA ARG A 76 7.81 -16.51 16.53
C ARG A 76 7.76 -17.64 17.55
N GLY A 77 8.20 -17.36 18.78
CA GLY A 77 8.14 -18.33 19.87
C GLY A 77 6.70 -18.70 20.26
N SER A 78 5.76 -17.76 20.18
CA SER A 78 4.33 -18.05 20.37
C SER A 78 3.78 -18.94 19.26
N PHE A 79 4.21 -18.74 18.01
CA PHE A 79 3.85 -19.61 16.90
C PHE A 79 4.37 -21.05 17.09
N ASP A 80 5.65 -21.18 17.44
CA ASP A 80 6.26 -22.50 17.67
C ASP A 80 5.54 -23.28 18.79
N LYS A 81 5.07 -22.58 19.83
CA LYS A 81 4.34 -23.18 20.96
C LYS A 81 2.94 -23.68 20.62
N ILE A 82 2.30 -23.13 19.59
CA ILE A 82 0.92 -23.47 19.18
C ILE A 82 0.90 -24.35 17.92
N GLY A 83 2.07 -24.85 17.49
CA GLY A 83 2.22 -25.73 16.34
C GLY A 83 2.30 -25.03 14.98
N LEU A 84 2.44 -23.70 14.96
CA LEU A 84 2.83 -22.95 13.75
C LEU A 84 4.36 -22.89 13.64
N LYS A 85 4.87 -22.65 12.44
CA LYS A 85 6.31 -22.40 12.26
C LYS A 85 6.59 -20.93 12.55
N GLY A 86 7.51 -20.63 13.47
CA GLY A 86 8.02 -19.28 13.69
C GLY A 86 8.65 -18.67 12.43
N GLU A 87 9.16 -19.51 11.53
CA GLU A 87 9.65 -19.10 10.20
C GLU A 87 8.57 -18.43 9.34
N SER A 88 7.28 -18.63 9.63
CA SER A 88 6.19 -17.95 8.94
C SER A 88 6.16 -16.44 9.19
N VAL A 89 6.85 -15.94 10.22
CA VAL A 89 7.07 -14.50 10.44
C VAL A 89 8.42 -14.14 9.83
N VAL A 90 8.40 -13.68 8.58
CA VAL A 90 9.58 -13.51 7.74
C VAL A 90 10.09 -12.07 7.83
N THR A 91 11.35 -11.90 8.24
CA THR A 91 12.05 -10.61 8.19
C THR A 91 12.69 -10.40 6.83
N ARG A 92 12.42 -9.26 6.19
CA ARG A 92 13.03 -8.83 4.93
C ARG A 92 13.92 -7.60 5.19
N PRO A 93 15.26 -7.71 5.03
CA PRO A 93 16.17 -6.59 5.25
C PRO A 93 15.77 -5.35 4.45
N ARG A 94 15.78 -4.18 5.10
CA ARG A 94 15.40 -2.87 4.52
C ARG A 94 13.94 -2.73 4.03
N VAL A 95 13.11 -3.77 4.19
CA VAL A 95 11.69 -3.74 3.84
C VAL A 95 10.84 -3.79 5.11
N GLY A 96 11.04 -4.78 5.97
CA GLY A 96 10.31 -4.94 7.22
C GLY A 96 9.99 -6.40 7.52
N VAL A 97 8.76 -6.70 7.96
CA VAL A 97 8.32 -8.04 8.38
C VAL A 97 6.98 -8.38 7.76
N LEU A 98 6.83 -9.64 7.36
CA LEU A 98 5.62 -10.17 6.74
C LEU A 98 5.23 -11.51 7.35
N LEU A 99 3.95 -11.81 7.23
CA LEU A 99 3.38 -13.10 7.56
C LEU A 99 3.20 -13.92 6.27
N SER A 100 3.88 -15.07 6.19
CA SER A 100 3.82 -15.98 5.04
C SER A 100 2.75 -17.07 5.20
N VAL A 101 1.74 -16.80 6.02
CA VAL A 101 0.55 -17.63 6.18
C VAL A 101 -0.68 -16.74 6.10
N SER A 102 -1.81 -17.30 5.69
CA SER A 102 -3.07 -16.55 5.59
C SER A 102 -3.57 -16.14 6.98
N ILE A 103 -4.05 -14.90 7.13
CA ILE A 103 -4.86 -14.46 8.26
C ILE A 103 -6.18 -13.89 7.72
N GLU A 104 -7.29 -14.49 8.13
CA GLU A 104 -8.62 -14.13 7.64
C GLU A 104 -9.54 -13.83 8.84
N PRO A 105 -10.47 -12.86 8.74
CA PRO A 105 -11.42 -12.61 9.80
C PRO A 105 -12.37 -13.81 9.88
N LEU A 106 -12.65 -14.24 11.11
CA LEU A 106 -13.73 -15.17 11.40
C LEU A 106 -15.02 -14.35 11.28
N SER A 107 -15.63 -14.34 10.10
CA SER A 107 -16.88 -13.59 9.87
C SER A 107 -18.02 -14.21 10.69
N ASP A 108 -18.54 -13.45 11.64
CA ASP A 108 -19.96 -13.49 11.97
C ASP A 108 -20.70 -12.68 10.90
N GLU A 109 -21.46 -13.36 10.04
CA GLU A 109 -22.21 -12.70 8.98
C GLU A 109 -23.24 -11.69 9.55
N ALA A 110 -23.37 -10.58 8.83
CA ALA A 110 -24.25 -9.44 9.06
C ALA A 110 -23.75 -8.44 10.11
N GLN A 111 -23.24 -7.31 9.64
CA GLN A 111 -23.90 -5.99 9.74
C GLN A 111 -22.92 -4.96 9.15
N ASP A 112 -23.14 -4.57 7.89
CA ASP A 112 -22.75 -3.22 7.48
C ASP A 112 -23.69 -2.70 6.40
N MET A 113 -24.34 -1.58 6.67
CA MET A 113 -24.44 -0.51 5.70
C MET A 113 -24.83 0.81 6.38
N PRO A 114 -24.39 1.95 5.83
CA PRO A 114 -23.88 3.07 6.60
C PRO A 114 -24.81 4.29 6.57
N LEU A 115 -24.60 5.17 7.55
CA LEU A 115 -25.21 6.50 7.67
C LEU A 115 -24.76 7.44 6.53
N PRO A 116 -25.68 8.24 5.94
CA PRO A 116 -25.37 9.18 4.86
C PRO A 116 -24.84 10.52 5.36
N ALA A 117 -24.13 11.17 4.43
CA ALA A 117 -23.38 12.41 4.53
C ALA A 117 -24.20 13.66 4.91
N VAL A 118 -23.51 14.60 5.56
CA VAL A 118 -23.97 15.89 6.08
C VAL A 118 -24.08 16.95 4.98
N ALA A 119 -25.16 17.74 5.08
CA ALA A 119 -25.64 18.83 4.24
C ALA A 119 -24.77 20.12 4.33
N GLU A 120 -24.69 20.92 3.24
CA GLU A 120 -25.22 22.31 3.10
C GLU A 120 -24.45 23.42 3.88
N THR A 121 -24.30 24.72 3.54
CA THR A 121 -24.66 25.66 2.45
C THR A 121 -24.06 27.05 2.84
N GLU A 122 -23.95 27.99 1.89
CA GLU A 122 -23.84 29.49 1.99
C GLU A 122 -22.46 30.12 2.33
N LEU A 123 -21.90 30.98 1.47
CA LEU A 123 -22.27 32.36 1.06
C LEU A 123 -22.13 33.40 2.19
N SER A 124 -21.29 34.43 1.96
CA SER A 124 -21.51 35.86 2.25
C SER A 124 -20.15 36.58 2.44
N THR A 125 -19.73 37.44 1.51
CA THR A 125 -19.84 38.93 1.52
C THR A 125 -18.86 39.63 2.48
N VAL A 126 -18.10 40.62 1.98
CA VAL A 126 -18.12 42.04 2.40
C VAL A 126 -16.88 42.79 1.86
N GLU A 127 -17.18 43.92 1.21
CA GLU A 127 -16.28 45.01 0.79
C GLU A 127 -15.55 45.69 1.94
N VAL A 128 -14.31 46.18 1.71
CA VAL A 128 -13.87 47.49 2.23
C VAL A 128 -12.97 48.19 1.19
N ARG A 129 -13.31 49.45 0.87
CA ARG A 129 -12.54 50.43 0.09
C ARG A 129 -11.80 51.42 1.01
N HIS A 130 -10.55 51.75 0.69
CA HIS A 130 -9.97 53.11 0.54
C HIS A 130 -8.49 52.95 0.16
N ASP A 131 -8.07 53.30 -1.06
CA ASP A 131 -7.62 54.63 -1.54
C ASP A 131 -6.30 55.10 -0.91
N ASP A 132 -5.27 55.17 -1.76
CA ASP A 132 -4.37 56.33 -1.87
C ASP A 132 -3.47 56.17 -3.12
N THR A 133 -3.84 56.94 -4.14
CA THR A 133 -3.04 57.69 -5.12
C THR A 133 -1.52 57.38 -5.25
N ILE A 134 -1.04 57.18 -6.50
CA ILE A 134 -0.02 57.99 -7.22
C ILE A 134 0.47 57.25 -8.50
N ILE A 135 -0.02 57.72 -9.66
CA ILE A 135 0.65 58.04 -10.96
C ILE A 135 1.68 57.05 -11.57
N PRO A 136 1.62 56.76 -12.91
CA PRO A 136 2.09 55.51 -13.52
C PRO A 136 3.56 55.55 -14.00
N PRO A 137 4.22 54.39 -14.20
CA PRO A 137 5.38 54.34 -15.05
C PRO A 137 4.97 54.23 -16.51
N ILE A 138 5.41 55.22 -17.27
CA ILE A 138 5.42 55.32 -18.72
C ILE A 138 5.86 53.99 -19.34
N PRO A 139 5.12 53.40 -20.31
CA PRO A 139 5.63 52.27 -21.05
C PRO A 139 6.75 52.78 -21.96
N GLY A 140 7.99 52.46 -21.59
CA GLY A 140 9.09 52.49 -22.54
C GLY A 140 8.65 51.69 -23.75
N ALA A 141 8.69 52.32 -24.94
CA ALA A 141 8.28 51.71 -26.19
C ALA A 141 9.16 50.47 -26.44
N VAL A 142 8.69 49.32 -25.99
CA VAL A 142 9.27 48.02 -26.35
C VAL A 142 9.10 47.94 -27.85
N ASN A 143 10.22 47.91 -28.57
CA ASN A 143 10.23 47.79 -30.01
C ASN A 143 9.29 46.65 -30.41
N ARG A 144 8.38 46.89 -31.35
CA ARG A 144 7.37 45.91 -31.78
C ARG A 144 7.97 44.55 -32.16
N LYS A 145 9.23 44.57 -32.62
CA LYS A 145 10.04 43.37 -32.92
C LYS A 145 10.45 42.61 -31.66
N ASP A 146 10.84 43.31 -30.59
CA ASP A 146 11.22 42.72 -29.30
C ASP A 146 10.00 42.12 -28.59
N TRP A 147 8.84 42.77 -28.66
CA TRP A 147 7.57 42.18 -28.20
C TRP A 147 7.27 40.88 -28.97
N LEU A 148 7.42 40.88 -30.29
CA LEU A 148 7.25 39.68 -31.11
C LEU A 148 8.22 38.56 -30.71
N TYR A 149 9.48 38.88 -30.42
CA TYR A 149 10.45 37.89 -29.94
C TYR A 149 10.08 37.33 -28.56
N PHE A 150 9.60 38.16 -27.62
CA PHE A 150 9.12 37.68 -26.32
C PHE A 150 7.87 36.79 -26.44
N CYS A 151 6.90 37.16 -27.27
CA CYS A 151 5.73 36.33 -27.54
C CYS A 151 6.12 35.00 -28.20
N LEU A 152 7.04 35.03 -29.17
CA LEU A 152 7.55 33.81 -29.82
C LEU A 152 8.31 32.93 -28.83
N ALA A 153 9.17 33.51 -27.98
CA ALA A 153 9.91 32.79 -26.96
C ALA A 153 8.96 32.20 -25.89
N ALA A 154 7.92 32.94 -25.47
CA ALA A 154 6.91 32.44 -24.56
C ALA A 154 6.07 31.32 -25.18
N LEU A 155 5.71 31.42 -26.47
CA LEU A 155 5.03 30.35 -27.20
C LEU A 155 5.91 29.11 -27.35
N LEU A 156 7.20 29.26 -27.66
CA LEU A 156 8.15 28.16 -27.71
C LEU A 156 8.35 27.53 -26.33
N MET A 157 8.48 28.34 -25.27
CA MET A 157 8.58 27.86 -23.90
C MET A 157 7.31 27.13 -23.48
N PHE A 158 6.13 27.67 -23.81
CA PHE A 158 4.84 27.04 -23.55
C PHE A 158 4.70 25.73 -24.33
N PHE A 159 5.12 25.68 -25.60
CA PHE A 159 5.12 24.48 -26.42
C PHE A 159 6.08 23.41 -25.88
N MET A 160 7.27 23.81 -25.41
CA MET A 160 8.21 22.92 -24.74
C MET A 160 7.65 22.41 -23.41
N ILE A 161 7.01 23.25 -22.60
CA ILE A 161 6.33 22.82 -21.37
C ILE A 161 5.17 21.88 -21.71
N TYR A 162 4.41 22.13 -22.77
CA TYR A 162 3.32 21.27 -23.22
C TYR A 162 3.82 19.91 -23.72
N LYS A 163 4.96 19.89 -24.42
CA LYS A 163 5.64 18.66 -24.86
C LYS A 163 6.22 17.88 -23.69
N VAL A 164 6.77 18.57 -22.69
CA VAL A 164 7.31 17.96 -21.46
C VAL A 164 6.19 17.45 -20.54
N LYS A 165 4.99 18.04 -20.62
CA LYS A 165 3.82 17.68 -19.79
C LYS A 165 2.97 16.54 -20.35
N GLY A 166 3.35 15.97 -21.49
CA GLY A 166 2.50 15.10 -22.28
C GLY A 166 3.11 13.76 -22.61
N GLU A 167 3.57 13.00 -21.61
CA GLU A 167 3.75 11.55 -21.74
C GLU A 167 3.60 10.90 -20.36
N ASN A 168 2.35 10.69 -19.91
CA ASN A 168 2.07 9.58 -18.99
C ASN A 168 2.23 8.32 -19.83
N ILE A 169 3.46 7.84 -19.96
CA ILE A 169 3.69 6.49 -20.46
C ILE A 169 3.25 5.59 -19.32
N ASP A 170 2.07 4.99 -19.46
CA ASP A 170 1.62 3.92 -18.58
C ASP A 170 2.60 2.75 -18.73
N TYR A 171 3.65 2.77 -17.90
CA TYR A 171 4.70 1.76 -17.89
C TYR A 171 4.11 0.36 -17.66
N PHE A 172 2.98 0.31 -16.96
CA PHE A 172 2.21 -0.90 -16.72
C PHE A 172 0.83 -0.82 -17.37
N ILE A 173 0.48 -1.85 -18.14
CA ILE A 173 -0.82 -1.99 -18.80
C ILE A 173 -1.62 -3.08 -18.08
N LEU A 174 -2.93 -2.88 -17.96
CA LEU A 174 -3.85 -3.88 -17.43
C LEU A 174 -3.96 -5.08 -18.37
N ASN A 175 -3.68 -6.28 -17.86
CA ASN A 175 -3.81 -7.53 -18.63
C ASN A 175 -5.12 -8.27 -18.34
N GLY A 176 -5.65 -8.19 -17.11
CA GLY A 176 -6.90 -8.84 -16.74
C GLY A 176 -6.94 -9.27 -15.27
N SER A 177 -7.89 -10.13 -14.93
CA SER A 177 -8.07 -10.65 -13.57
C SER A 177 -8.11 -12.18 -13.54
N TYR A 178 -7.49 -12.77 -12.54
CA TYR A 178 -7.46 -14.21 -12.28
C TYR A 178 -7.37 -14.49 -10.77
N ASP A 179 -8.12 -15.47 -10.26
CA ASP A 179 -8.22 -15.84 -8.84
C ASP A 179 -8.45 -14.65 -7.86
N GLY A 180 -9.20 -13.64 -8.32
CA GLY A 180 -9.48 -12.44 -7.53
C GLY A 180 -8.31 -11.45 -7.42
N TYR A 181 -7.25 -11.65 -8.21
CA TYR A 181 -6.16 -10.71 -8.43
C TYR A 181 -6.32 -9.96 -9.76
N THR A 182 -5.81 -8.74 -9.82
CA THR A 182 -5.74 -7.91 -11.02
C THR A 182 -4.29 -7.82 -11.47
N PHE A 183 -4.02 -8.27 -12.70
CA PHE A 183 -2.67 -8.35 -13.25
C PHE A 183 -2.38 -7.19 -14.20
N TYR A 184 -1.21 -6.60 -14.02
CA TYR A 184 -0.62 -5.59 -14.87
C TYR A 184 0.72 -6.10 -15.42
N SER A 185 1.08 -5.77 -16.65
CA SER A 185 2.40 -6.10 -17.22
C SER A 185 3.07 -4.90 -17.85
N VAL A 186 4.37 -5.00 -18.13
CA VAL A 186 5.14 -3.90 -18.74
C VAL A 186 4.61 -3.64 -20.15
N GLY A 187 4.20 -2.41 -20.44
CA GLY A 187 3.44 -2.10 -21.65
C GLY A 187 4.16 -2.29 -22.99
N HIS A 188 5.50 -2.34 -22.97
CA HIS A 188 6.31 -2.61 -24.16
C HIS A 188 6.58 -4.10 -24.41
N ASP A 189 6.22 -4.98 -23.46
CA ASP A 189 6.39 -6.42 -23.62
C ASP A 189 5.11 -7.05 -24.22
N LYS A 190 5.27 -8.05 -25.09
CA LYS A 190 4.15 -8.80 -25.70
C LYS A 190 3.68 -9.90 -24.75
N THR A 191 3.48 -9.54 -23.49
CA THR A 191 3.03 -10.45 -22.44
C THR A 191 1.51 -10.54 -22.45
N HIS A 192 1.00 -11.73 -22.75
CA HIS A 192 -0.43 -12.00 -22.67
C HIS A 192 -0.80 -12.49 -21.27
N LEU A 193 -2.07 -12.34 -20.90
CA LEU A 193 -2.57 -12.80 -19.60
C LEU A 193 -2.31 -14.30 -19.38
N ALA A 194 -2.38 -15.12 -20.43
CA ALA A 194 -2.11 -16.55 -20.36
C ALA A 194 -0.69 -16.84 -19.82
N ASP A 195 0.33 -16.19 -20.38
CA ASP A 195 1.71 -16.36 -19.92
C ASP A 195 1.91 -15.94 -18.46
N ILE A 196 1.17 -14.90 -18.03
CA ILE A 196 1.22 -14.41 -16.65
C ILE A 196 0.60 -15.45 -15.71
N ILE A 197 -0.54 -16.04 -16.10
CA ILE A 197 -1.22 -17.08 -15.31
C ILE A 197 -0.38 -18.35 -15.24
N GLU A 198 0.26 -18.75 -16.34
CA GLU A 198 1.18 -19.88 -16.37
C GLU A 198 2.33 -19.67 -15.38
N ALA A 199 3.02 -18.53 -15.49
CA ALA A 199 4.09 -18.16 -14.56
C ALA A 199 3.60 -18.05 -13.10
N TYR A 200 2.38 -17.56 -12.88
CA TYR A 200 1.76 -17.48 -11.55
C TYR A 200 1.44 -18.87 -10.98
N SER A 201 0.99 -19.80 -11.82
CA SER A 201 0.64 -21.16 -11.40
C SER A 201 1.85 -22.03 -11.10
N GLU A 202 2.99 -21.74 -11.72
CA GLU A 202 4.27 -22.40 -11.45
C GLU A 202 4.96 -21.87 -10.19
N MET A 203 4.37 -20.87 -9.53
CA MET A 203 4.98 -20.21 -8.39
C MET A 203 5.07 -21.13 -7.17
N SER A 204 6.30 -21.26 -6.66
CA SER A 204 6.62 -22.07 -5.48
C SER A 204 6.14 -21.46 -4.16
N ASN A 205 5.93 -20.14 -4.11
CA ASN A 205 5.45 -19.43 -2.92
C ASN A 205 3.98 -19.05 -3.08
N GLU A 206 3.14 -19.40 -2.10
CA GLU A 206 1.75 -18.97 -2.10
C GLU A 206 1.65 -17.44 -1.90
N ILE A 207 0.87 -16.78 -2.76
CA ILE A 207 0.56 -15.37 -2.66
C ILE A 207 -0.69 -15.22 -1.77
N HIS A 208 -0.59 -14.48 -0.67
CA HIS A 208 -1.72 -14.27 0.22
C HIS A 208 -2.48 -12.98 -0.13
N LYS A 209 -3.81 -13.04 -0.18
CA LYS A 209 -4.69 -11.92 -0.57
C LYS A 209 -4.55 -10.69 0.35
N GLN A 210 -4.13 -10.88 1.60
CA GLN A 210 -3.84 -9.82 2.57
C GLN A 210 -2.72 -8.86 2.14
N ASN A 211 -1.83 -9.30 1.27
CA ASN A 211 -0.72 -8.49 0.77
C ASN A 211 -1.13 -7.61 -0.44
N GLY A 212 -2.40 -7.68 -0.84
CA GLY A 212 -2.99 -6.89 -1.92
C GLY A 212 -3.53 -7.71 -3.08
N LYS A 213 -4.50 -7.16 -3.80
CA LYS A 213 -5.12 -7.82 -4.95
C LYS A 213 -4.49 -7.42 -6.28
N ILE A 214 -3.61 -6.43 -6.29
CA ILE A 214 -2.98 -5.93 -7.51
C ILE A 214 -1.62 -6.60 -7.66
N ILE A 215 -1.35 -7.18 -8.83
CA ILE A 215 -0.08 -7.83 -9.14
C ILE A 215 0.50 -7.22 -10.41
N TYR A 216 1.73 -6.72 -10.32
CA TYR A 216 2.52 -6.29 -11.47
C TYR A 216 3.50 -7.39 -11.85
N TYR A 217 3.45 -7.82 -13.10
CA TYR A 217 4.31 -8.84 -13.68
C TYR A 217 5.40 -8.19 -14.53
N ILE A 218 6.65 -8.55 -14.25
CA ILE A 218 7.82 -8.10 -14.99
C ILE A 218 8.62 -9.33 -15.40
N ARG A 219 8.72 -9.55 -16.71
CA ARG A 219 9.53 -10.62 -17.29
C ARG A 219 10.97 -10.13 -17.46
N VAL A 220 11.92 -10.89 -16.94
CA VAL A 220 13.36 -10.70 -17.10
C VAL A 220 13.92 -12.00 -17.69
N PRO A 221 14.99 -11.99 -18.53
CA PRO A 221 15.38 -13.15 -19.35
C PRO A 221 15.45 -14.53 -18.68
N ASN A 222 15.70 -14.60 -17.37
CA ASN A 222 15.79 -15.86 -16.61
C ASN A 222 14.98 -15.82 -15.30
N THR A 223 14.04 -14.90 -15.15
CA THR A 223 13.35 -14.65 -13.86
C THR A 223 12.03 -13.95 -14.11
N ASN A 224 10.95 -14.43 -13.47
CA ASN A 224 9.73 -13.65 -13.37
C ASN A 224 9.70 -12.91 -12.04
N ILE A 225 9.35 -11.63 -12.12
CA ILE A 225 9.21 -10.78 -10.94
C ILE A 225 7.74 -10.42 -10.84
N PHE A 226 7.15 -10.78 -9.70
CA PHE A 226 5.80 -10.40 -9.34
C PHE A 226 5.88 -9.35 -8.23
N VAL A 227 5.19 -8.23 -8.40
CA VAL A 227 5.10 -7.19 -7.38
C VAL A 227 3.65 -7.09 -6.96
N GLN A 228 3.34 -7.57 -5.77
CA GLN A 228 2.01 -7.53 -5.19
C GLN A 228 1.83 -6.21 -4.44
N CYS A 229 0.74 -5.49 -4.69
CA CYS A 229 0.48 -4.19 -4.08
C CYS A 229 -0.93 -4.13 -3.47
N LEU A 230 -1.04 -3.44 -2.34
CA LEU A 230 -2.32 -3.08 -1.72
C LEU A 230 -3.07 -2.05 -2.58
N ASN A 231 -2.32 -1.13 -3.20
CA ASN A 231 -2.84 -0.02 -3.98
C ASN A 231 -2.20 0.01 -5.38
N GLN A 232 -2.80 0.76 -6.30
CA GLN A 232 -2.17 1.04 -7.59
C GLN A 232 -0.90 1.89 -7.40
N LEU A 233 0.04 1.80 -8.36
CA LEU A 233 1.34 2.48 -8.31
C LEU A 233 1.26 3.99 -8.58
N ASP A 234 0.08 4.50 -8.94
CA ASP A 234 -0.22 5.91 -9.20
C ASP A 234 -0.41 6.74 -7.91
N ILE A 235 -0.57 6.09 -6.76
CA ILE A 235 -0.68 6.75 -5.46
C ILE A 235 0.71 7.18 -4.95
N ALA A 236 0.79 8.33 -4.28
CA ALA A 236 2.03 8.95 -3.80
C ALA A 236 2.94 8.02 -2.96
N GLU A 237 2.37 7.07 -2.22
CA GLU A 237 3.14 6.06 -1.47
C GLU A 237 2.56 4.65 -1.70
N PRO A 238 2.99 3.94 -2.76
CA PRO A 238 2.48 2.61 -3.02
C PRO A 238 3.01 1.60 -1.99
N LYS A 239 2.11 0.77 -1.46
CA LYS A 239 2.44 -0.31 -0.54
C LYS A 239 2.53 -1.62 -1.32
N CYS A 240 3.75 -2.00 -1.66
CA CYS A 240 4.04 -3.15 -2.52
C CYS A 240 5.09 -4.08 -1.92
N ILE A 241 4.94 -5.37 -2.20
CA ILE A 241 5.85 -6.46 -1.84
C ILE A 241 6.33 -7.11 -3.13
N SER A 242 7.64 -7.20 -3.32
CA SER A 242 8.22 -7.90 -4.46
C SER A 242 8.48 -9.37 -4.12
N ILE A 243 7.98 -10.24 -4.99
CA ILE A 243 8.17 -11.69 -5.00
C ILE A 243 8.96 -12.02 -6.26
N LYS A 244 10.18 -12.55 -6.08
CA LYS A 244 11.09 -12.86 -7.19
C LYS A 244 11.23 -14.36 -7.33
N GLU A 245 10.99 -14.87 -8.54
CA GLU A 245 11.10 -16.29 -8.84
C GLU A 245 12.04 -16.54 -10.02
N ARG A 246 12.96 -17.48 -9.82
CA ARG A 246 13.88 -17.95 -10.85
C ARG A 246 13.33 -19.26 -11.43
N TYR A 247 13.39 -19.36 -12.75
CA TYR A 247 13.09 -20.57 -13.52
C TYR A 247 14.40 -21.25 -13.93
#